data_AF-I2CBX2-F1
#
_entry.id   AF-I2CBX2-F1
#
_cell.length_a   1.000
_cell.length_b   1.000
_cell.length_c   1.000
_cell.angle_alpha   90.00
_cell.angle_beta   90.00
_cell.angle_gamma   90.00
#
_symmetry.space_group_name_H-M   'P 1'
#
loop_
_entity.id
_entity.type
_entity.pdbx_description
1 polymer ?
#
loop_
_entity_poly.entity_id
_entity_poly.type
_entity_poly.pdbx_seq_one_letter_code
_entity_poly.pdbx_strand_id
1 'polypeptide(L)'
;MSEEGWEMLKSLAHHHHDDFILMAVLEHSDDMNRFYETFGYFNWLKIPLHITADEYLSILTDYPKHSKNDCILNIASRVVWASPSLKWAIYGERDFEICILGIDQEIAGKTLESWRLLDDHVLDWISVVFPNQIVPDEFQKKLAAHYKYKGQ
;
A
#
# COMPACT_ATOMS: atom_id res chain seq x y z
N MET A 1 -10.10 0.41 2.15
CA MET A 1 -9.75 1.50 1.22
C MET A 1 -10.95 2.42 1.13
N SER A 2 -10.79 3.70 1.46
CA SER A 2 -11.82 4.73 1.27
C SER A 2 -11.78 5.29 -0.15
N GLU A 3 -12.83 5.99 -0.56
CA GLU A 3 -12.86 6.79 -1.79
C GLU A 3 -11.66 7.76 -1.85
N GLU A 4 -11.36 8.41 -0.72
CA GLU A 4 -10.20 9.31 -0.57
C GLU A 4 -8.86 8.60 -0.87
N GLY A 5 -8.71 7.34 -0.45
CA GLY A 5 -7.52 6.54 -0.73
C GLY A 5 -7.33 6.28 -2.22
N TRP A 6 -8.41 6.02 -2.96
CA TRP A 6 -8.34 5.85 -4.42
C TRP A 6 -8.03 7.16 -5.14
N GLU A 7 -8.68 8.26 -4.75
CA GLU A 7 -8.40 9.59 -5.33
C GLU A 7 -6.95 10.03 -5.09
N MET A 8 -6.38 9.72 -3.93
CA MET A 8 -4.97 9.95 -3.63
C MET A 8 -4.05 9.17 -4.58
N LEU A 9 -4.30 7.87 -4.76
CA LEU A 9 -3.54 7.02 -5.69
C LEU A 9 -3.59 7.57 -7.12
N LYS A 10 -4.78 7.95 -7.61
CA LYS A 10 -4.92 8.57 -8.93
C LYS A 10 -4.18 9.90 -9.01
N SER A 11 -4.29 10.77 -8.00
CA SER A 11 -3.60 12.07 -8.00
C SER A 11 -2.08 11.91 -8.12
N LEU A 12 -1.53 10.92 -7.41
CA LEU A 12 -0.12 10.57 -7.46
C LEU A 12 0.29 10.06 -8.85
N ALA A 13 -0.46 9.12 -9.42
CA ALA A 13 -0.23 8.59 -10.76
C ALA A 13 -0.29 9.70 -11.84
N HIS A 14 -1.32 10.55 -11.82
CA HIS A 14 -1.46 11.66 -12.76
C HIS A 14 -0.32 12.68 -12.64
N HIS A 15 0.14 12.96 -11.42
CA HIS A 15 1.27 13.87 -11.20
C HIS A 15 2.55 13.38 -11.90
N HIS A 16 2.77 12.07 -11.92
CA HIS A 16 3.94 11.46 -12.55
C HIS A 16 3.74 11.06 -14.02
N HIS A 17 2.56 11.35 -14.60
CA HIS A 17 2.15 10.98 -15.94
C HIS A 17 2.12 9.46 -16.18
N ASP A 18 1.71 8.70 -15.16
CA ASP A 18 1.46 7.28 -15.29
C ASP A 18 0.08 7.04 -15.92
N ASP A 19 -0.04 6.05 -16.81
CA ASP A 19 -1.32 5.68 -17.45
C ASP A 19 -2.13 4.65 -16.63
N PHE A 20 -1.49 4.01 -15.65
CA PHE A 20 -2.07 2.98 -14.79
C PHE A 20 -1.24 2.83 -13.52
N ILE A 21 -1.78 2.14 -12.53
CA ILE A 21 -1.08 1.77 -11.29
C ILE A 21 -0.88 0.26 -11.30
N LEU A 22 0.34 -0.19 -10.98
CA LEU A 22 0.60 -1.58 -10.65
C LEU A 22 0.25 -1.81 -9.19
N MET A 23 -0.57 -2.82 -8.91
CA MET A 23 -0.79 -3.29 -7.54
C MET A 23 -0.32 -4.74 -7.43
N ALA A 24 0.44 -5.07 -6.39
CA ALA A 24 0.92 -6.41 -6.14
C ALA A 24 0.69 -6.81 -4.69
N VAL A 25 0.05 -7.95 -4.47
CA VAL A 25 0.05 -8.63 -3.16
C VAL A 25 1.45 -9.20 -2.91
N LEU A 26 2.02 -8.89 -1.74
CA LEU A 26 3.37 -9.29 -1.32
C LEU A 26 3.34 -10.15 -0.06
N GLU A 27 2.71 -11.32 -0.16
CA GLU A 27 2.67 -12.27 0.95
C GLU A 27 3.95 -13.12 1.09
N HIS A 28 3.97 -13.94 2.14
CA HIS A 28 5.00 -14.97 2.28
C HIS A 28 5.03 -15.84 1.01
N SER A 29 6.25 -16.24 0.61
CA SER A 29 6.46 -17.02 -0.62
C SER A 29 5.57 -18.25 -0.68
N ASP A 30 5.37 -18.91 0.46
CA ASP A 30 4.58 -20.14 0.54
C ASP A 30 3.09 -19.87 0.28
N ASP A 31 2.56 -18.75 0.79
CA ASP A 31 1.18 -18.34 0.53
C ASP A 31 0.97 -17.93 -0.92
N MET A 32 1.90 -17.17 -1.49
CA MET A 32 1.82 -16.77 -2.89
C MET A 32 1.96 -17.97 -3.85
N ASN A 33 2.86 -18.90 -3.55
CA ASN A 33 3.06 -20.12 -4.35
C ASN A 33 1.81 -21.00 -4.29
N ARG A 34 1.24 -21.22 -3.10
CA ARG A 34 -0.01 -21.96 -2.93
C ARG A 34 -1.17 -21.30 -3.69
N PHE A 35 -1.27 -19.98 -3.64
CA PHE A 35 -2.27 -19.24 -4.41
C PHE A 35 -2.08 -19.46 -5.91
N TYR A 36 -0.84 -19.33 -6.40
CA TYR A 36 -0.51 -19.56 -7.81
C TYR A 36 -0.79 -21.00 -8.26
N GLU A 37 -0.42 -22.00 -7.46
CA GLU A 37 -0.71 -23.41 -7.73
C GLU A 37 -2.21 -23.70 -7.80
N THR A 38 -3.00 -23.02 -6.97
CA THR A 38 -4.46 -23.22 -6.89
C THR A 38 -5.20 -22.51 -8.02
N PHE A 39 -4.81 -21.29 -8.37
CA PHE A 39 -5.59 -20.42 -9.26
C PHE A 39 -4.90 -20.11 -10.60
N GLY A 40 -3.61 -20.40 -10.74
CA GLY A 40 -2.83 -20.23 -11.98
C GLY A 40 -2.34 -18.81 -12.25
N TYR A 41 -2.44 -17.89 -11.28
CA TYR A 41 -1.98 -16.50 -11.41
C TYR A 41 -1.57 -15.91 -10.05
N PHE A 42 -0.81 -14.82 -10.07
CA PHE A 42 -0.53 -14.00 -8.87
C PHE A 42 -1.57 -12.88 -8.74
N ASN A 43 -1.93 -12.50 -7.52
CA ASN A 43 -2.86 -11.40 -7.23
C ASN A 43 -2.23 -10.02 -7.49
N TRP A 44 -1.80 -9.82 -8.73
CA TRP A 44 -1.18 -8.61 -9.22
C TRP A 44 -2.11 -8.01 -10.27
N LEU A 45 -2.28 -6.70 -10.20
CA LEU A 45 -3.25 -5.97 -10.98
C LEU A 45 -2.57 -4.84 -11.72
N LYS A 46 -3.02 -4.65 -12.96
CA LYS A 46 -2.82 -3.42 -13.71
C LYS A 46 -4.11 -2.62 -13.63
N ILE A 47 -4.12 -1.56 -12.84
CA ILE A 47 -5.32 -0.79 -12.53
C ILE A 47 -5.35 0.47 -13.43
N PRO A 48 -6.29 0.59 -14.37
CA PRO A 48 -6.44 1.79 -15.18
C PRO A 48 -6.90 2.99 -14.35
N LEU A 49 -6.47 4.21 -14.70
CA LEU A 49 -6.84 5.41 -13.95
C LEU A 49 -8.27 5.92 -14.18
N HIS A 50 -8.95 5.45 -15.22
CA HIS A 50 -10.30 5.89 -15.58
C HIS A 50 -11.41 5.21 -14.77
N ILE A 51 -11.06 4.25 -13.90
CA ILE A 51 -12.05 3.55 -13.08
C ILE A 51 -12.43 4.39 -11.84
N THR A 52 -13.66 4.17 -11.40
CA THR A 52 -14.24 4.76 -10.19
C THR A 52 -13.73 4.07 -8.92
N ALA A 53 -13.95 4.70 -7.76
CA ALA A 53 -13.63 4.10 -6.47
C ALA A 53 -14.43 2.81 -6.21
N ASP A 54 -15.70 2.77 -6.64
CA ASP A 54 -16.54 1.57 -6.52
C ASP A 54 -16.06 0.43 -7.40
N GLU A 55 -15.64 0.72 -8.63
CA GLU A 55 -15.02 -0.29 -9.50
C GLU A 55 -13.69 -0.79 -8.93
N TYR A 56 -12.88 0.10 -8.35
CA TYR A 56 -11.66 -0.29 -7.65
C TYR A 56 -11.97 -1.19 -6.44
N LEU A 57 -12.96 -0.84 -5.62
CA LEU A 57 -13.41 -1.69 -4.51
C LEU A 57 -13.92 -3.05 -5.01
N SER A 58 -14.70 -3.05 -6.09
CA SER A 58 -15.18 -4.27 -6.74
C SER A 58 -14.02 -5.19 -7.11
N ILE A 59 -12.96 -4.67 -7.74
CA ILE A 59 -11.73 -5.42 -8.05
C ILE A 59 -11.09 -6.01 -6.80
N LEU A 60 -10.99 -5.25 -5.70
CA LEU A 60 -10.40 -5.75 -4.45
C LEU A 60 -11.23 -6.84 -3.77
N THR A 61 -12.55 -6.80 -3.97
CA THR A 61 -13.50 -7.78 -3.43
C THR A 61 -13.78 -8.94 -4.38
N ASP A 62 -13.32 -8.86 -5.63
CA ASP A 62 -13.44 -9.95 -6.59
C ASP A 62 -12.59 -11.13 -6.14
N TYR A 63 -13.09 -12.34 -6.43
CA TYR A 63 -12.54 -13.56 -5.89
C TYR A 63 -12.35 -14.62 -6.97
N PRO A 64 -11.32 -15.49 -6.83
CA PRO A 64 -11.14 -16.62 -7.72
C PRO A 64 -12.40 -17.47 -7.79
N LYS A 65 -12.67 -18.05 -8.97
CA LYS A 65 -13.86 -18.87 -9.19
C LYS A 65 -13.99 -19.94 -8.10
N HIS A 66 -15.15 -19.96 -7.44
CA HIS A 66 -15.48 -20.88 -6.33
C HIS A 66 -14.71 -20.66 -5.01
N SER A 67 -13.91 -19.60 -4.85
CA SER A 67 -13.24 -19.30 -3.58
C SER A 67 -13.50 -17.89 -3.06
N LYS A 68 -14.71 -17.69 -2.50
CA LYS A 68 -15.17 -16.39 -1.98
C LYS A 68 -14.29 -15.75 -0.90
N ASN A 69 -13.51 -16.57 -0.19
CA ASN A 69 -12.65 -16.09 0.88
C ASN A 69 -11.30 -15.56 0.37
N ASP A 70 -10.93 -15.87 -0.89
CA ASP A 70 -9.60 -15.58 -1.44
C ASP A 70 -9.55 -14.28 -2.27
N CYS A 71 -10.42 -13.29 -1.97
CA CYS A 71 -10.28 -11.96 -2.54
C CYS A 71 -9.11 -11.20 -1.91
N ILE A 72 -8.52 -10.25 -2.64
CA ILE A 72 -7.37 -9.45 -2.19
C ILE A 72 -7.66 -8.76 -0.85
N LEU A 73 -8.86 -8.21 -0.70
CA LEU A 73 -9.26 -7.54 0.53
C LEU A 73 -9.21 -8.46 1.77
N ASN A 74 -9.44 -9.76 1.60
CA ASN A 74 -9.41 -10.71 2.70
C ASN A 74 -8.00 -11.22 3.00
N ILE A 75 -7.24 -11.56 1.95
CA ILE A 75 -6.02 -12.36 2.12
C ILE A 75 -4.74 -11.53 2.23
N ALA A 76 -4.72 -10.31 1.71
CA ALA A 76 -3.49 -9.52 1.65
C ALA A 76 -3.27 -8.74 2.95
N SER A 77 -2.30 -9.13 3.77
CA SER A 77 -1.72 -8.27 4.79
C SER A 77 -0.78 -7.23 4.17
N ARG A 78 -0.10 -7.59 3.07
CA ARG A 78 0.87 -6.72 2.38
C ARG A 78 0.53 -6.47 0.92
N VAL A 79 0.58 -5.20 0.54
CA VAL A 79 0.35 -4.77 -0.84
C VAL A 79 1.32 -3.66 -1.22
N VAL A 80 1.72 -3.63 -2.49
CA VAL A 80 2.44 -2.51 -3.07
C VAL A 80 1.60 -1.90 -4.18
N TRP A 81 1.47 -0.59 -4.17
CA TRP A 81 1.05 0.20 -5.33
C TRP A 81 2.28 0.88 -5.92
N ALA A 82 2.55 0.67 -7.20
CA ALA A 82 3.74 1.20 -7.85
C ALA A 82 3.40 1.90 -9.17
N SER A 83 4.13 2.97 -9.43
CA SER A 83 4.16 3.60 -10.74
C SER A 83 4.81 2.68 -11.77
N PRO A 84 4.27 2.60 -13.00
CA PRO A 84 4.97 2.00 -14.12
C PRO A 84 6.24 2.79 -14.50
N SER A 85 6.30 4.09 -14.18
CA SER A 85 7.48 4.93 -14.41
C SER A 85 8.56 4.80 -13.34
N LEU A 86 8.33 4.01 -12.29
CA LEU A 86 9.23 3.82 -11.12
C LEU A 86 9.56 5.10 -10.33
N LYS A 87 8.77 6.16 -10.49
CA LYS A 87 8.95 7.44 -9.78
C LYS A 87 8.37 7.44 -8.37
N TRP A 88 7.42 6.56 -8.10
CA TRP A 88 6.84 6.37 -6.78
C TRP A 88 6.38 4.93 -6.56
N ALA A 89 6.37 4.53 -5.29
CA ALA A 89 5.74 3.31 -4.82
C ALA A 89 5.22 3.51 -3.39
N ILE A 90 4.13 2.83 -3.07
CA ILE A 90 3.54 2.77 -1.74
C ILE A 90 3.56 1.33 -1.29
N TYR A 91 4.20 1.07 -0.14
CA TYR A 91 4.11 -0.19 0.58
C TYR A 91 3.03 -0.07 1.66
N GLY A 92 2.00 -0.90 1.58
CA GLY A 92 0.95 -1.00 2.59
C GLY A 92 1.08 -2.28 3.41
N GLU A 93 0.96 -2.15 4.73
CA GLU A 93 1.06 -3.24 5.70
C GLU A 93 -0.10 -3.15 6.69
N ARG A 94 -0.97 -4.15 6.64
CA ARG A 94 -2.22 -4.18 7.42
C ARG A 94 -1.96 -4.38 8.90
N ASP A 95 -1.02 -5.24 9.27
CA ASP A 95 -0.81 -5.62 10.67
C ASP A 95 -0.32 -4.46 11.54
N PHE A 96 0.37 -3.49 10.91
CA PHE A 96 0.81 -2.27 11.57
C PHE A 96 -0.04 -1.04 11.20
N GLU A 97 -1.08 -1.22 10.37
CA GLU A 97 -1.92 -0.14 9.83
C GLU A 97 -1.12 1.03 9.23
N ILE A 98 -0.02 0.74 8.53
CA ILE A 98 0.84 1.74 7.91
C ILE A 98 0.85 1.64 6.39
N CYS A 99 1.05 2.80 5.76
CA CYS A 99 1.56 2.87 4.41
C CYS A 99 2.84 3.70 4.39
N ILE A 100 3.82 3.29 3.58
CA ILE A 100 5.08 3.98 3.38
C ILE A 100 5.16 4.39 1.91
N LEU A 101 5.23 5.70 1.66
CA LEU A 101 5.43 6.26 0.33
C LEU A 101 6.93 6.50 0.09
N GLY A 102 7.46 5.87 -0.95
CA GLY A 102 8.73 6.23 -1.57
C GLY A 102 8.48 7.01 -2.85
N ILE A 103 9.17 8.12 -3.05
CA ILE A 103 9.02 8.99 -4.21
C ILE A 103 10.38 9.59 -4.60
N ASP A 104 10.67 9.62 -5.90
CA ASP A 104 11.96 10.07 -6.46
C ASP A 104 12.14 11.59 -6.37
N GLN A 105 11.05 12.36 -6.42
CA GLN A 105 11.08 13.83 -6.31
C GLN A 105 9.95 14.31 -5.42
N GLU A 106 10.21 15.29 -4.56
CA GLU A 106 9.15 15.93 -3.77
C GLU A 106 8.07 16.48 -4.69
N ILE A 107 6.80 16.21 -4.34
CA ILE A 107 5.64 16.78 -5.03
C ILE A 107 5.57 18.25 -4.65
N ALA A 108 6.33 19.09 -5.35
CA ALA A 108 6.41 20.51 -5.09
C ALA A 108 5.00 21.14 -5.14
N GLY A 109 4.56 21.69 -4.01
CA GLY A 109 3.33 22.49 -3.93
C GLY A 109 2.01 21.73 -3.85
N LYS A 110 2.00 20.39 -3.80
CA LYS A 110 0.82 19.64 -3.34
C LYS A 110 1.14 19.01 -2.00
N THR A 111 0.45 19.46 -0.96
CA THR A 111 0.38 18.72 0.29
C THR A 111 -0.20 17.35 -0.01
N LEU A 112 0.61 16.31 0.18
CA LEU A 112 0.09 14.97 0.45
C LEU A 112 -0.55 15.04 1.85
N GLU A 113 -1.72 15.69 1.98
CA GLU A 113 -2.26 16.17 3.26
C GLU A 113 -2.41 15.06 4.32
N SER A 114 -2.67 13.82 3.87
CA SER A 114 -2.78 12.64 4.73
C SER A 114 -1.44 11.91 4.97
N TRP A 115 -0.36 12.32 4.32
CA TRP A 115 0.97 11.73 4.47
C TRP A 115 1.87 12.61 5.32
N ARG A 116 2.69 11.96 6.13
CA ARG A 116 3.61 12.64 7.04
C ARG A 116 4.99 12.00 6.98
N LEU A 117 6.01 12.82 7.15
CA LEU A 117 7.35 12.31 7.44
C LEU A 117 7.32 11.50 8.74
N LEU A 118 8.15 10.47 8.81
CA LEU A 118 8.26 9.65 10.01
C LEU A 118 8.80 10.49 11.18
N ASP A 119 7.90 10.85 12.10
CA ASP A 119 8.15 11.59 13.33
C ASP A 119 7.42 10.93 14.52
N ASP A 120 7.51 11.54 15.70
CA ASP A 120 6.91 10.97 16.92
C ASP A 120 5.38 10.88 16.85
N HIS A 121 4.71 11.76 16.09
CA HIS A 121 3.27 11.66 15.91
C HIS A 121 2.86 10.46 15.07
N VAL A 122 3.64 10.11 14.05
CA VAL A 122 3.41 8.87 13.29
C VAL A 122 3.53 7.66 14.21
N LEU A 123 4.52 7.65 15.12
CA LEU A 123 4.68 6.56 16.08
C LEU A 123 3.51 6.48 17.07
N ASP A 124 2.98 7.62 17.52
CA ASP A 124 1.78 7.68 18.35
C ASP A 124 0.56 7.08 17.62
N TRP A 125 0.39 7.34 16.32
CA TRP A 125 -0.69 6.75 15.53
C TRP A 125 -0.55 5.23 15.40
N ILE A 126 0.65 4.75 15.10
CA ILE A 126 0.92 3.31 14.97
C ILE A 126 0.77 2.60 16.32
N SER A 127 1.00 3.29 17.44
CA SER A 127 0.93 2.69 18.78
C SER A 127 -0.37 1.94 19.04
N VAL A 128 -1.48 2.35 18.43
CA VAL A 128 -2.82 1.77 18.60
C VAL A 128 -2.86 0.28 18.26
N VAL A 129 -2.01 -0.20 17.34
CA VAL A 129 -1.96 -1.61 16.93
C VAL A 129 -1.13 -2.49 17.87
N PHE A 130 -0.37 -1.88 18.79
CA PHE A 130 0.49 -2.61 19.72
C PHE A 130 -0.16 -2.82 21.09
N PRO A 131 0.21 -3.92 21.81
CA PRO A 131 -0.24 -4.14 23.17
C PRO A 131 0.04 -2.94 24.09
N ASN A 132 -0.96 -2.55 24.88
CA ASN A 132 -0.91 -1.39 25.78
C ASN A 132 -0.65 -0.04 25.09
N GLN A 133 -0.78 0.04 23.77
CA GLN A 133 -0.47 1.24 22.98
C GLN A 133 1.00 1.67 23.12
N ILE A 134 1.91 0.70 23.24
CA ILE A 134 3.35 0.96 23.36
C ILE A 134 4.06 0.35 22.16
N VAL A 135 4.65 1.20 21.33
CA VAL A 135 5.48 0.78 20.20
C VAL A 135 6.78 0.15 20.75
N PRO A 136 7.13 -1.09 20.37
CA PRO A 136 8.38 -1.70 20.80
C PRO A 136 9.61 -0.93 20.31
N ASP A 137 10.60 -0.73 21.18
CA ASP A 137 11.87 -0.04 20.85
C ASP A 137 12.55 -0.59 19.59
N GLU A 138 12.55 -1.92 19.42
CA GLU A 138 13.18 -2.56 18.28
C GLU A 138 12.46 -2.20 16.97
N PHE A 139 11.13 -2.16 17.00
CA PHE A 139 10.32 -1.76 15.86
C PHE A 139 10.60 -0.30 15.48
N GLN A 140 10.55 0.61 16.46
CA GLN A 140 10.83 2.03 16.25
C GLN A 140 12.23 2.24 15.65
N LYS A 141 13.25 1.57 16.21
CA LYS A 141 14.63 1.67 15.72
C LYS A 141 14.77 1.19 14.28
N LYS A 142 14.16 0.06 13.92
CA LYS A 142 14.17 -0.47 12.55
C LYS A 142 13.45 0.46 11.59
N LEU A 143 12.24 0.90 11.93
CA LEU A 143 11.45 1.80 11.10
C LEU A 143 12.20 3.11 10.84
N ALA A 144 12.76 3.72 11.89
CA ALA A 144 13.53 4.95 11.77
C ALA A 144 14.84 4.77 10.99
N ALA A 145 15.54 3.65 11.15
CA ALA A 145 16.80 3.40 10.45
C ALA A 145 16.64 3.35 8.92
N HIS A 146 15.50 2.83 8.45
CA HIS A 146 15.21 2.61 7.03
C HIS A 146 14.37 3.70 6.38
N TYR A 147 13.46 4.35 7.12
CA TYR A 147 12.44 5.23 6.54
C TYR A 147 12.41 6.65 7.11
N LYS A 148 13.19 6.96 8.16
CA LYS A 148 13.29 8.34 8.63
C LYS A 148 14.02 9.16 7.57
N TYR A 149 13.38 10.23 7.11
CA TYR A 149 14.00 11.17 6.18
C TYR A 149 15.28 11.73 6.82
N LYS A 150 16.42 11.59 6.13
CA LYS A 150 17.72 11.99 6.66
C LYS A 150 18.14 13.41 6.28
N GLY A 151 17.38 14.08 5.40
CA GLY A 151 17.83 15.32 4.76
C GLY A 151 19.06 15.08 3.87
N GLN A 152 19.13 15.76 2.74
CA GLN A 152 20.39 16.02 2.06
C GLN A 152 20.90 17.40 2.47
#